data_AF-A0A218QKN3-F1
#
_entry.id   AF-A0A218QKN3-F1
#
_cell.length_a   1.000
_cell.length_b   1.000
_cell.length_c   1.000
_cell.angle_alpha   90.00
_cell.angle_beta   90.00
_cell.angle_gamma   90.00
#
_symmetry.space_group_name_H-M   'P 1'
#
loop_
_entity.id
_entity.type
_entity.pdbx_description
1 polymer ?
#
loop_
_entity_poly.entity_id
_entity_poly.type
_entity_poly.pdbx_seq_one_letter_code
_entity_poly.pdbx_strand_id
1 'polypeptide(L)'
;MKQKIATTFLLSTILLAGITACNRSNSSDVPQSDTSQSNASPSPEQNQKRQAVRKQIEAVLTPDQLQQLQAKLQQGTKMREALSSLNLTPDQKTKIQEIYKAARAQRQNQSKENSQ
;
A
#
# COMPACT_ATOMS: atom_id res chain seq x y z
N MET A 1 -40.72 -12.31 6.93
CA MET A 1 -41.14 -12.77 8.29
C MET A 1 -40.27 -13.98 8.62
N LYS A 2 -39.45 -14.06 9.67
CA LYS A 2 -39.31 -13.33 10.92
C LYS A 2 -37.83 -13.40 11.33
N GLN A 3 -37.27 -12.28 11.73
CA GLN A 3 -35.97 -12.21 12.39
C GLN A 3 -36.05 -12.89 13.76
N LYS A 4 -34.96 -13.51 14.20
CA LYS A 4 -34.74 -13.86 15.60
C LYS A 4 -33.36 -13.35 16.01
N ILE A 5 -33.35 -12.11 16.49
CA ILE A 5 -32.23 -11.47 17.15
C ILE A 5 -32.35 -11.89 18.61
N ALA A 6 -31.41 -12.70 19.09
CA ALA A 6 -31.28 -13.03 20.49
C ALA A 6 -30.25 -12.09 21.11
N THR A 7 -30.78 -11.16 21.90
CA THR A 7 -30.10 -10.15 22.69
C THR A 7 -29.38 -10.79 23.87
N THR A 8 -28.08 -10.57 24.00
CA THR A 8 -27.39 -10.62 25.31
C THR A 8 -26.31 -9.55 25.35
N PHE A 9 -26.68 -8.37 25.85
CA PHE A 9 -25.75 -7.38 26.36
C PHE A 9 -25.28 -7.86 27.74
N LEU A 10 -24.02 -8.30 27.83
CA LEU A 10 -23.35 -8.52 29.11
C LEU A 10 -22.40 -7.35 29.35
N LEU A 11 -22.83 -6.43 30.21
CA LEU A 11 -21.95 -5.48 30.89
C LEU A 11 -20.96 -6.28 31.75
N SER A 12 -19.67 -6.07 31.56
CA SER A 12 -18.65 -6.52 32.51
C SER A 12 -17.51 -5.50 32.57
N THR A 13 -17.64 -4.65 33.59
CA THR A 13 -16.59 -4.15 34.48
C THR A 13 -15.23 -3.79 33.90
N ILE A 14 -15.02 -2.48 33.84
CA ILE A 14 -13.73 -1.79 33.81
C ILE A 14 -12.88 -2.22 35.02
N LEU A 15 -11.64 -2.66 34.77
CA LEU A 15 -10.59 -2.71 35.78
C LEU A 15 -9.43 -1.84 35.30
N LEU A 16 -9.27 -0.71 35.98
CA LEU A 16 -8.07 0.14 35.96
C LEU A 16 -6.90 -0.64 36.58
N ALA A 17 -5.71 -0.41 36.00
CA ALA A 17 -4.40 -0.28 36.66
C ALA A 17 -3.31 -1.08 35.94
N GLY A 18 -2.50 -0.36 35.16
CA GLY A 18 -1.32 -0.89 34.51
C GLY A 18 -0.51 0.21 33.85
N ILE A 19 -0.17 1.28 34.58
CA ILE A 19 0.89 2.19 34.14
C ILE A 19 2.23 1.51 34.41
N THR A 20 2.68 0.67 33.47
CA THR A 20 4.07 0.22 33.48
C THR A 20 4.96 1.44 33.32
N ALA A 21 5.69 1.75 34.39
CA ALA A 21 6.71 2.78 34.43
C ALA A 21 7.73 2.55 33.31
N CYS A 22 8.11 3.66 32.68
CA CYS A 22 9.05 3.72 31.57
C CYS A 22 10.36 3.00 31.91
N ASN A 23 10.68 1.95 31.16
CA ASN A 23 12.01 1.37 31.15
C ASN A 23 12.96 2.37 30.47
N ARG A 24 13.61 3.20 31.28
CA ARG A 24 14.72 4.06 30.85
C ARG A 24 15.94 3.19 30.67
N SER A 25 16.28 2.88 29.42
CA SER A 25 17.56 2.30 29.06
C SER A 25 18.25 3.17 28.01
N ASN A 26 19.51 3.43 28.32
CA ASN A 26 20.50 4.25 27.64
C ASN A 26 20.59 4.15 26.11
N SER A 27 21.11 5.27 25.59
CA SER A 27 22.16 5.39 24.57
C SER A 27 21.77 5.71 23.12
N SER A 28 22.38 6.83 22.72
CA SER A 28 22.89 7.18 21.40
C SER A 28 21.89 7.71 20.38
N ASP A 29 21.88 9.03 20.33
CA ASP A 29 21.59 9.86 19.16
C ASP A 29 22.02 9.18 17.85
N VAL A 30 21.03 8.66 17.13
CA VAL A 30 21.09 8.42 15.69
C VAL A 30 19.77 9.00 15.18
N PRO A 31 19.77 9.92 14.19
CA PRO A 31 18.54 10.35 13.57
C PRO A 31 18.00 9.16 12.75
N GLN A 32 17.25 8.29 13.41
CA GLN A 32 16.49 7.25 12.77
C GLN A 32 15.34 7.96 12.07
N SER A 33 15.53 8.18 10.77
CA SER A 33 14.47 8.54 9.85
C SER A 33 13.30 7.59 10.09
N ASP A 34 12.25 8.11 10.73
CA ASP A 34 10.97 7.47 10.96
C ASP A 34 10.38 7.06 9.60
N THR A 35 10.81 5.91 9.09
CA THR A 35 9.99 5.14 8.19
C THR A 35 8.97 4.47 9.08
N SER A 36 8.03 5.26 9.61
CA SER A 36 6.83 4.75 10.24
C SER A 36 6.14 3.89 9.19
N GLN A 37 6.37 2.58 9.32
CA GLN A 37 5.70 1.53 8.60
C GLN A 37 4.26 1.53 9.13
N SER A 38 3.46 2.51 8.68
CA SER A 38 2.06 2.58 9.02
C SER A 38 1.44 1.33 8.40
N ASN A 39 0.98 0.42 9.26
CA ASN A 39 0.05 -0.65 8.90
C ASN A 39 -1.34 -0.05 8.57
N ALA A 40 -1.37 1.05 7.82
CA ALA A 40 -2.57 1.68 7.35
C ALA A 40 -3.05 0.86 6.16
N SER A 41 -4.25 0.29 6.30
CA SER A 41 -4.97 -0.23 5.15
C SER A 41 -5.02 0.86 4.07
N PRO A 42 -4.69 0.55 2.80
CA PRO A 42 -4.66 1.55 1.75
C PRO A 42 -6.04 2.19 1.61
N SER A 43 -6.09 3.53 1.59
CA SER A 43 -7.35 4.24 1.39
C SER A 43 -7.96 3.91 0.02
N PRO A 44 -9.30 4.05 -0.15
CA PRO A 44 -9.95 3.84 -1.45
C PRO A 44 -9.29 4.65 -2.57
N GLU A 45 -8.90 5.89 -2.28
CA GLU A 45 -8.20 6.78 -3.21
C GLU A 45 -6.82 6.23 -3.61
N GLN A 46 -6.06 5.67 -2.66
CA GLN A 46 -4.78 5.02 -2.97
C GLN A 46 -4.97 3.78 -3.86
N ASN A 47 -6.05 3.02 -3.65
CA ASN A 47 -6.37 1.86 -4.49
C ASN A 47 -6.71 2.29 -5.92
N GLN A 48 -7.49 3.35 -6.10
CA GLN A 48 -7.79 3.91 -7.43
C GLN A 48 -6.51 4.37 -8.15
N LYS A 49 -5.62 5.09 -7.46
CA LYS A 49 -4.32 5.51 -8.03
C LYS A 49 -3.47 4.32 -8.46
N ARG A 50 -3.41 3.27 -7.62
CA ARG A 50 -2.70 2.02 -7.95
C ARG A 50 -3.31 1.34 -9.17
N GLN A 51 -4.64 1.30 -9.30
CA GLN A 51 -5.31 0.75 -10.47
C GLN A 51 -5.04 1.56 -11.74
N ALA A 52 -5.04 2.89 -11.66
CA ALA A 52 -4.72 3.75 -12.79
C ALA A 52 -3.29 3.50 -13.30
N VAL A 53 -2.32 3.42 -12.38
CA VAL A 53 -0.93 3.07 -12.72
C VAL A 53 -0.83 1.68 -13.34
N ARG A 54 -1.57 0.69 -12.80
CA ARG A 54 -1.60 -0.66 -13.39
C ARG A 54 -2.07 -0.64 -14.84
N LYS A 55 -3.19 0.01 -15.15
CA LYS A 55 -3.72 0.12 -16.52
C LYS A 55 -2.72 0.75 -17.49
N GLN A 56 -2.01 1.80 -17.06
CA GLN A 56 -0.97 2.43 -17.90
C GLN A 56 0.19 1.49 -18.18
N ILE A 57 0.59 0.67 -17.19
CA ILE A 57 1.63 -0.33 -17.37
C ILE A 57 1.17 -1.45 -18.31
N GLU A 58 -0.06 -1.95 -18.11
CA GLU A 58 -0.66 -3.01 -18.95
C GLU A 58 -0.69 -2.62 -20.43
N ALA A 59 -0.92 -1.35 -20.75
CA ALA A 59 -0.89 -0.84 -22.12
C ALA A 59 0.50 -0.85 -22.79
N VAL A 60 1.58 -1.00 -22.01
CA VAL A 60 2.96 -1.06 -22.51
C VAL A 60 3.42 -2.51 -22.73
N LEU A 61 2.70 -3.48 -22.15
CA LEU A 61 3.05 -4.89 -22.22
C LEU A 61 2.48 -5.56 -23.46
N THR A 62 3.13 -6.63 -23.90
CA THR A 62 2.55 -7.55 -24.88
C THR A 62 1.46 -8.41 -24.23
N PRO A 63 0.56 -9.04 -25.01
CA PRO A 63 -0.47 -9.93 -24.46
C PRO A 63 0.10 -11.04 -23.57
N ASP A 64 1.20 -11.66 -23.98
CA ASP A 64 1.85 -12.73 -23.20
C ASP A 64 2.43 -12.23 -21.88
N GLN A 65 3.08 -11.06 -21.89
CA GLN A 65 3.62 -10.42 -20.69
C GLN A 65 2.50 -10.00 -19.73
N LEU A 66 1.36 -9.53 -20.26
CA LEU A 66 0.18 -9.19 -19.49
C LEU A 66 -0.37 -10.42 -18.75
N GLN A 67 -0.46 -11.56 -19.44
CA GLN A 67 -0.93 -12.82 -18.84
C GLN A 67 0.02 -13.28 -17.72
N GLN A 68 1.34 -13.22 -17.95
CA GLN A 68 2.33 -13.56 -16.91
C GLN A 68 2.25 -12.61 -15.71
N LEU A 69 2.06 -11.32 -15.96
CA LEU A 69 1.87 -10.33 -14.91
C LEU A 69 0.64 -10.67 -14.06
N GLN A 70 -0.52 -10.91 -14.69
CA GLN A 70 -1.76 -11.23 -14.01
C GLN A 70 -1.64 -12.49 -13.16
N ALA A 71 -1.02 -13.55 -13.69
CA ALA A 71 -0.76 -14.79 -12.93
C ALA A 71 0.06 -14.52 -11.67
N LYS A 72 1.13 -13.74 -11.76
CA LYS A 72 1.98 -13.38 -10.61
C LYS A 72 1.23 -12.54 -9.59
N LEU A 73 0.38 -11.61 -10.04
CA LEU A 73 -0.45 -10.79 -9.15
C LEU A 73 -1.51 -11.64 -8.40
N GLN A 74 -2.11 -12.62 -9.07
CA GLN A 74 -3.05 -13.57 -8.44
C GLN A 74 -2.36 -14.43 -7.38
N GLN A 75 -1.08 -14.75 -7.57
CA GLN A 75 -0.23 -15.42 -6.57
C GLN A 75 0.18 -14.53 -5.40
N GLY A 76 -0.25 -13.26 -5.37
CA GLY A 76 0.10 -12.30 -4.32
C GLY A 76 1.46 -11.61 -4.50
N THR A 77 2.13 -11.82 -5.64
CA THR A 77 3.38 -11.12 -5.96
C THR A 77 3.12 -9.62 -6.08
N LYS A 78 4.00 -8.78 -5.55
CA LYS A 78 3.85 -7.33 -5.68
C LYS A 78 4.07 -6.91 -7.13
N MET A 79 3.32 -5.91 -7.58
CA MET A 79 3.39 -5.40 -8.97
C MET A 79 4.83 -5.14 -9.46
N ARG A 80 5.66 -4.50 -8.63
CA ARG A 80 7.04 -4.16 -8.99
C ARG A 80 7.90 -5.42 -9.19
N GLU A 81 7.76 -6.40 -8.30
CA GLU A 81 8.47 -7.69 -8.36
C GLU A 81 8.01 -8.49 -9.59
N ALA A 82 6.69 -8.53 -9.80
CA ALA A 82 6.09 -9.21 -10.95
C ALA A 82 6.65 -8.65 -12.27
N LEU A 83 6.65 -7.33 -12.45
CA LEU A 83 7.21 -6.68 -13.63
C LEU A 83 8.72 -6.93 -13.80
N SER A 84 9.50 -6.89 -12.73
CA SER A 84 10.95 -7.16 -12.81
C SER A 84 11.28 -8.58 -13.23
N SER A 85 10.34 -9.53 -13.03
CA SER A 85 10.49 -10.91 -13.45
C SER A 85 10.03 -11.20 -14.88
N LEU A 86 9.50 -10.19 -15.59
CA LEU A 86 9.15 -10.31 -17.00
C LEU A 86 10.33 -9.98 -17.91
N ASN A 87 10.36 -10.57 -19.09
CA ASN A 87 11.31 -10.25 -20.15
C ASN A 87 10.92 -8.93 -20.85
N LEU A 88 11.04 -7.80 -20.14
CA LEU A 88 10.73 -6.47 -20.67
C LEU A 88 11.83 -5.96 -21.59
N THR A 89 11.46 -5.34 -22.72
CA THR A 89 12.40 -4.63 -23.59
C THR A 89 12.94 -3.36 -22.91
N PRO A 90 14.09 -2.81 -23.34
CA PRO A 90 14.60 -1.54 -22.83
C PRO A 90 13.56 -0.41 -22.91
N ASP A 91 12.84 -0.31 -24.02
CA ASP A 91 11.81 0.71 -24.23
C ASP A 91 10.63 0.55 -23.26
N GLN A 92 10.18 -0.69 -23.02
CA GLN A 92 9.12 -0.98 -22.05
C GLN A 92 9.55 -0.58 -20.64
N LYS A 93 10.80 -0.88 -20.25
CA LYS A 93 11.34 -0.48 -18.94
C LYS A 93 11.35 1.03 -18.77
N THR A 94 11.78 1.77 -19.80
CA THR A 94 11.77 3.24 -19.81
C THR A 94 10.36 3.79 -19.62
N LYS A 95 9.39 3.34 -20.42
CA LYS A 95 7.99 3.76 -20.32
C LYS A 95 7.38 3.47 -18.94
N ILE A 96 7.63 2.29 -18.39
CA ILE A 96 7.18 1.91 -17.04
C ILE A 96 7.81 2.81 -15.97
N GLN A 97 9.09 3.15 -16.11
CA GLN A 97 9.77 4.06 -15.19
C GLN A 97 9.15 5.47 -15.23
N GLU A 98 8.81 5.97 -16.42
CA GLU A 98 8.13 7.26 -16.59
C GLU A 98 6.75 7.27 -15.95
N ILE A 99 5.96 6.20 -16.13
CA ILE A 99 4.67 6.03 -15.46
C ILE A 99 4.83 6.13 -13.93
N TYR A 100 5.84 5.46 -13.36
CA TYR A 100 6.09 5.54 -11.92
C TYR A 100 6.55 6.94 -11.47
N LYS A 101 7.37 7.63 -12.27
CA LYS A 101 7.78 9.01 -11.98
C LYS A 101 6.58 9.95 -11.98
N ALA A 102 5.72 9.88 -12.99
CA ALA A 102 4.50 10.67 -13.08
C ALA A 102 3.56 10.40 -11.90
N ALA A 103 3.33 9.14 -11.54
CA ALA A 103 2.49 8.76 -10.40
C ALA A 103 3.05 9.22 -9.04
N ARG A 104 4.38 9.37 -8.92
CA ARG A 104 5.01 9.95 -7.72
C ARG A 104 4.82 11.46 -7.68
N ALA A 105 5.06 12.15 -8.79
CA ALA A 105 4.87 13.60 -8.89
C ALA A 105 3.41 14.00 -8.59
N GLN A 106 2.43 13.26 -9.12
CA GLN A 106 1.02 13.51 -8.84
C GLN A 106 0.69 13.41 -7.34
N ARG A 107 1.26 12.43 -6.62
CA ARG A 107 1.07 12.32 -5.17
C ARG A 107 1.68 13.49 -4.40
N GLN A 108 2.84 13.98 -4.82
CA GLN A 108 3.51 15.10 -4.17
C GLN A 108 2.73 16.41 -4.35
N ASN A 109 2.18 16.65 -5.53
CA ASN A 109 1.37 17.84 -5.79
C ASN A 109 0.09 17.82 -4.94
N GLN A 110 -0.58 16.67 -4.85
CA GLN A 110 -1.78 16.51 -4.02
C GLN A 110 -1.50 16.66 -2.52
N SER A 111 -0.33 16.20 -2.03
CA SER A 111 0.03 16.43 -0.62
C SER A 111 0.28 17.90 -0.29
N LYS A 112 0.76 18.69 -1.27
CA LYS A 112 1.00 20.13 -1.09
C LYS A 112 -0.32 20.92 -1.13
N GLU A 113 -1.24 20.54 -2.00
CA GLU A 113 -2.56 21.17 -2.12
C GLU A 113 -3.43 20.93 -0.87
N ASN A 114 -3.43 19.72 -0.33
CA ASN A 114 -4.18 19.40 0.91
C ASN A 114 -3.55 19.98 2.20
N SER A 115 -2.43 20.71 2.11
CA SER A 115 -1.75 21.34 3.25
C SER A 115 -1.90 22.87 3.29
N GLN A 116 -2.73 23.45 2.42
CA GLN A 116 -3.10 24.87 2.42
C GLN A 116 -4.55 25.04 2.90
#